data_AF-A0A968MVQ7-F1
#
_entry.id   AF-A0A968MVQ7-F1
#
_cell.length_a   1.000
_cell.length_b   1.000
_cell.length_c   1.000
_cell.angle_alpha   90.00
_cell.angle_beta   90.00
_cell.angle_gamma   90.00
#
_symmetry.space_group_name_H-M   'P 1'
#
loop_
_entity.id
_entity.type
_entity.pdbx_description
1 polymer ?
#
loop_
_entity_poly.entity_id
_entity_poly.type
_entity_poly.pdbx_seq_one_letter_code
_entity_poly.pdbx_strand_id
1 'polypeptide(L)'
;MTTSDIVSNVITRPGVSASWETKLYPNPANNWIYIDFPETENSDYSVQILTMNGKLILQEKILKGINRYEMSTEDLPNGLYFVRFSIKIKYSQ
;
A
#
# COMPACT_ATOMS: atom_id res chain seq x y z
N MET A 1 25.11 -17.41 2.77
CA MET A 1 24.24 -17.75 1.63
C MET A 1 22.88 -17.17 1.96
N THR A 2 22.51 -16.03 1.38
CA THR A 2 21.22 -15.38 1.71
C THR A 2 20.58 -14.96 0.41
N THR A 3 19.67 -15.80 -0.09
CA THR A 3 18.82 -15.48 -1.24
C THR A 3 17.59 -14.75 -0.67
N SER A 4 17.36 -13.51 -1.12
CA SER A 4 16.14 -12.77 -0.88
C SER A 4 15.30 -12.87 -2.16
N ASP A 5 14.33 -13.78 -2.16
CA ASP A 5 13.35 -13.87 -3.23
C ASP A 5 12.29 -12.78 -3.02
N ILE A 6 12.34 -11.73 -3.83
CA ILE A 6 11.29 -10.72 -3.89
C ILE A 6 10.18 -11.28 -4.78
N VAL A 7 9.09 -11.77 -4.18
CA VAL A 7 7.88 -12.14 -4.93
C VAL A 7 7.00 -10.90 -5.07
N SER A 8 7.02 -10.26 -6.24
CA SER A 8 6.06 -9.24 -6.63
C SER A 8 4.94 -9.87 -7.48
N ASN A 9 3.79 -10.16 -6.86
CA ASN A 9 2.59 -10.53 -7.62
C ASN A 9 1.92 -9.26 -8.16
N VAL A 10 2.32 -8.82 -9.36
CA VAL A 10 1.60 -7.79 -10.11
C VAL A 10 0.60 -8.50 -11.01
N ILE A 11 -0.67 -8.57 -10.60
CA ILE A 11 -1.77 -8.89 -11.51
C ILE A 11 -2.10 -7.59 -12.25
N THR A 12 -1.41 -7.33 -13.36
CA THR A 12 -1.66 -6.14 -14.18
C THR A 12 -2.98 -6.30 -14.94
N ARG A 13 -3.89 -5.32 -14.81
CA ARG A 13 -5.11 -5.27 -15.63
C ARG A 13 -4.70 -4.93 -17.07
N PRO A 14 -5.16 -5.67 -18.11
CA PRO A 14 -4.83 -5.34 -19.49
C PRO A 14 -5.31 -3.91 -19.81
N GLY A 15 -4.40 -3.03 -20.22
CA GLY A 15 -4.70 -1.65 -20.63
C GLY A 15 -4.13 -0.53 -19.74
N VAL A 16 -3.41 -0.84 -18.66
CA VAL A 16 -2.64 0.15 -17.88
C VAL A 16 -1.16 -0.12 -18.06
N SER A 17 -0.53 0.56 -19.02
CA SER A 17 0.92 0.56 -19.25
C SER A 17 1.64 1.54 -18.32
N ALA A 18 1.29 1.51 -17.04
CA ALA A 18 2.02 2.20 -15.98
C ALA A 18 2.36 1.13 -14.95
N SER A 19 3.64 0.78 -14.85
CA SER A 19 4.16 -0.06 -13.78
C SER A 19 4.01 0.69 -12.46
N TRP A 20 2.87 0.50 -11.81
CA TRP A 20 2.63 1.03 -10.47
C TRP A 20 3.47 0.24 -9.47
N GLU A 21 4.68 0.70 -9.19
CA GLU A 21 5.56 0.09 -8.19
C GLU A 21 5.31 0.70 -6.81
N THR A 22 4.26 0.24 -6.11
CA THR A 22 4.13 0.51 -4.67
C THR A 22 4.98 -0.49 -3.91
N LYS A 23 5.83 -0.02 -3.00
CA LYS A 23 6.61 -0.90 -2.10
C LYS A 23 6.07 -0.81 -0.68
N LEU A 24 5.89 -1.97 -0.06
CA LEU A 24 5.44 -2.11 1.32
C LEU A 24 6.50 -2.91 2.10
N TYR A 25 7.07 -2.33 3.15
CA TYR A 25 8.13 -2.95 3.92
C TYR A 25 8.25 -2.34 5.34
N PRO A 26 8.83 -3.04 6.32
CA PRO A 26 9.19 -4.44 6.29
C PRO A 26 7.95 -5.34 6.32
N ASN A 27 8.02 -6.46 5.62
CA ASN A 27 7.09 -7.58 5.77
C ASN A 27 7.92 -8.83 6.09
N PRO A 28 7.78 -9.46 7.28
CA PRO A 28 6.86 -9.12 8.38
C PRO A 28 7.15 -7.77 9.06
N ALA A 29 6.10 -7.10 9.53
CA ALA A 29 6.20 -5.83 10.26
C ALA A 29 6.29 -6.06 11.78
N ASN A 30 7.12 -5.27 12.47
CA ASN A 30 7.22 -5.31 13.93
C ASN A 30 6.47 -4.13 14.54
N ASN A 31 7.00 -2.92 14.36
CA ASN A 31 6.49 -1.70 14.98
C ASN A 31 5.91 -0.72 13.95
N TRP A 32 6.42 -0.74 12.73
CA TRP A 32 5.99 0.16 11.66
C TRP A 32 6.09 -0.52 10.30
N ILE A 33 5.35 0.03 9.35
CA ILE A 33 5.50 -0.21 7.92
C ILE A 33 5.73 1.12 7.20
N TYR A 34 6.46 1.01 6.10
CA TYR A 34 6.68 2.04 5.12
C TYR A 34 5.98 1.66 3.83
N ILE A 35 5.34 2.66 3.25
CA ILE A 35 4.70 2.58 1.96
C ILE A 35 5.35 3.61 1.06
N ASP A 36 6.08 3.16 0.05
CA ASP A 36 6.64 4.04 -0.98
C ASP A 36 5.69 4.05 -2.19
N PHE A 37 5.24 5.25 -2.55
CA PHE A 37 4.39 5.52 -3.71
C PHE A 37 5.24 6.00 -4.89
N PRO A 38 4.86 5.65 -6.14
CA PRO A 38 5.51 6.21 -7.31
C PRO A 38 5.25 7.72 -7.40
N GLU A 39 6.32 8.48 -7.65
CA GLU A 39 6.38 9.95 -7.62
C GLU A 39 5.45 10.64 -8.65
N THR A 40 4.91 9.90 -9.61
CA THR A 40 4.24 10.42 -10.82
C THR A 40 2.75 10.75 -10.65
N GLU A 41 2.17 10.55 -9.48
CA GLU A 41 0.71 10.59 -9.32
C GLU A 41 0.27 11.83 -8.52
N ASN A 42 -0.36 12.77 -9.23
CA ASN A 42 -1.01 13.95 -8.66
C ASN A 42 -2.36 13.62 -7.97
N SER A 43 -2.53 12.39 -7.52
CA SER A 43 -3.79 11.84 -7.02
C SER A 43 -3.71 11.62 -5.51
N ASP A 44 -4.83 11.85 -4.82
CA ASP A 44 -4.96 11.44 -3.42
C ASP A 44 -5.12 9.92 -3.35
N TYR A 45 -4.37 9.29 -2.45
CA TYR A 45 -4.49 7.87 -2.16
C TYR A 45 -5.36 7.62 -0.94
N SER A 46 -6.08 6.50 -0.96
CA SER A 46 -6.66 5.91 0.23
C SER A 46 -5.97 4.58 0.51
N VAL A 47 -5.41 4.47 1.69
CA VAL A 47 -4.81 3.24 2.22
C VAL A 47 -5.77 2.66 3.24
N GLN A 48 -6.00 1.36 3.16
CA GLN A 48 -6.86 0.63 4.09
C GLN A 48 -6.12 -0.60 4.59
N ILE A 49 -6.18 -0.83 5.90
CA ILE A 49 -5.78 -2.10 6.52
C ILE A 49 -7.03 -2.91 6.81
N LEU A 50 -7.03 -4.14 6.32
CA LEU A 50 -8.13 -5.08 6.43
C LEU A 50 -7.63 -6.35 7.13
N THR A 51 -8.45 -6.94 7.98
CA THR A 51 -8.19 -8.31 8.47
C THR A 51 -8.48 -9.34 7.38
N MET A 52 -8.10 -10.60 7.60
CA MET A 52 -8.45 -11.71 6.71
C MET A 52 -9.96 -11.86 6.45
N ASN A 53 -10.80 -11.42 7.40
CA ASN A 53 -12.26 -11.47 7.26
C ASN A 53 -12.82 -10.23 6.51
N GLY A 54 -11.95 -9.37 5.97
CA GLY A 54 -12.35 -8.12 5.30
C GLY A 54 -12.79 -7.01 6.25
N LYS A 55 -12.60 -7.15 7.57
CA LYS A 55 -12.91 -6.09 8.54
C LYS A 55 -11.90 -4.95 8.38
N LEU A 56 -12.40 -3.73 8.17
CA LEU A 56 -11.59 -2.52 8.16
C LEU A 56 -11.06 -2.21 9.56
N ILE A 57 -9.74 -2.11 9.67
CA ILE A 57 -9.04 -1.74 10.90
C ILE A 57 -8.64 -0.28 10.86
N LEU A 58 -8.04 0.15 9.75
CA LEU A 58 -7.58 1.53 9.57
C LEU A 58 -7.87 1.97 8.14
N GLN A 59 -8.25 3.24 7.99
CA GLN A 59 -8.34 3.88 6.69
C GLN A 59 -7.75 5.28 6.78
N GLU A 60 -6.77 5.53 5.92
CA GLU A 60 -6.08 6.80 5.85
C GLU A 60 -6.09 7.36 4.44
N LYS A 61 -6.07 8.68 4.37
CA LYS A 61 -5.98 9.43 3.13
C LYS A 61 -4.60 10.05 3.06
N ILE A 62 -3.84 9.67 2.04
CA ILE A 62 -2.51 10.21 1.77
C ILE A 62 -2.67 11.22 0.65
N LEU A 63 -2.26 12.46 0.94
CA LEU A 63 -2.34 13.55 -0.02
C LEU A 63 -1.30 13.35 -1.12
N LYS A 64 -1.61 13.87 -2.31
CA LYS A 64 -0.65 13.93 -3.42
C LYS A 64 0.69 14.55 -3.00
N GLY A 65 1.78 14.08 -3.59
CA GLY A 65 3.14 14.55 -3.31
C GLY A 65 3.81 13.90 -2.08
N ILE A 66 3.10 13.02 -1.38
CA ILE A 66 3.72 12.17 -0.35
C ILE A 66 4.27 10.91 -1.02
N ASN A 67 5.59 10.82 -1.12
CA ASN A 67 6.28 9.69 -1.74
C ASN A 67 6.49 8.51 -0.78
N ARG A 68 6.58 8.79 0.53
CA ARG A 68 6.73 7.77 1.58
C ARG A 68 5.74 8.04 2.70
N TYR A 69 5.03 7.00 3.10
CA TYR A 69 4.14 7.02 4.24
C TYR A 69 4.59 6.03 5.30
N GLU A 70 4.65 6.47 6.54
CA GLU A 70 4.97 5.64 7.70
C GLU A 70 3.68 5.40 8.49
N MET A 71 3.47 4.15 8.89
CA MET A 71 2.32 3.75 9.69
C MET A 71 2.77 2.84 10.82
N SER A 72 2.31 3.13 12.03
CA SER A 72 2.53 2.27 13.20
C SER A 72 1.68 1.01 13.12
N THR A 73 2.30 -0.14 13.41
CA THR A 73 1.63 -1.44 13.58
C THR A 73 1.60 -1.89 15.03
N GLU A 74 2.06 -1.07 15.99
CA GLU A 74 2.19 -1.45 17.40
C GLU A 74 0.84 -1.77 18.06
N ASP A 75 -0.20 -1.05 17.69
CA ASP A 75 -1.56 -1.25 18.21
C ASP A 75 -2.31 -2.39 17.49
N LEU A 76 -1.72 -2.98 16.46
CA LEU A 76 -2.31 -4.08 15.71
C LEU A 76 -1.95 -5.43 16.35
N PRO A 77 -2.95 -6.27 16.68
CA PRO A 77 -2.67 -7.63 17.14
C PRO A 77 -1.81 -8.41 16.13
N ASN A 78 -0.99 -9.34 16.62
CA ASN A 78 -0.22 -10.21 15.73
C ASN A 78 -1.17 -11.04 14.84
N GLY A 79 -1.00 -10.93 13.52
CA GLY A 79 -1.85 -11.63 12.57
C GLY A 79 -1.58 -11.25 11.12
N LEU A 80 -2.33 -11.86 10.20
CA LEU A 80 -2.28 -11.54 8.78
C LEU A 80 -3.26 -10.40 8.47
N TYR A 81 -2.74 -9.37 7.80
CA TYR A 81 -3.49 -8.22 7.35
C TYR A 81 -3.30 -8.01 5.85
N PHE A 82 -4.32 -7.43 5.23
CA PHE A 82 -4.26 -6.98 3.85
C PHE A 82 -4.19 -5.46 3.81
N VAL A 83 -3.22 -4.93 3.07
CA VAL A 83 -3.15 -3.50 2.77
C VAL A 83 -3.77 -3.27 1.40
N ARG A 84 -4.80 -2.42 1.34
CA ARG A 84 -5.49 -2.06 0.11
C ARG A 84 -5.22 -0.60 -0.24
N PHE A 85 -4.80 -0.39 -1.48
CA PHE A 85 -4.60 0.93 -2.07
C PHE A 85 -5.76 1.27 -3.00
N SER A 86 -6.25 2.51 -2.94
CA SER A 86 -7.29 3.01 -3.84
C SER A 86 -7.00 4.44 -4.25
N ILE A 87 -7.04 4.70 -5.54
CA ILE A 87 -6.81 6.03 -6.11
C ILE A 87 -8.17 6.61 -6.50
N LYS A 88 -8.49 7.82 -6.03
CA LYS A 88 -9.66 8.53 -6.54
C LYS A 88 -9.26 9.33 -7.77
N ILE A 89 -9.45 8.73 -8.94
CA ILE A 89 -9.33 9.46 -10.21
C ILE A 89 -10.52 10.41 -10.28
N LYS A 90 -10.28 11.71 -10.12
CA LYS A 90 -11.30 12.72 -10.42
C LYS A 90 -11.39 12.84 -11.93
N TYR A 91 -12.49 12.36 -12.51
CA TYR A 91 -12.87 12.77 -13.86
C TYR A 91 -13.36 14.22 -13.76
N SER A 92 -12.65 15.16 -14.39
CA SER A 92 -13.16 16.50 -14.63
C SER A 92 -14.20 16.39 -15.75
N GLN A 93 -15.45 16.74 -15.44
CA GLN A 93 -16.42 17.17 -16.45
C GLN A 93 -16.18 18.64 -16.76
#